data_AF-K0RXL6-F1
#
_entry.id   AF-K0RXL6-F1
#
_cell.length_a   1.000
_cell.length_b   1.000
_cell.length_c   1.000
_cell.angle_alpha   90.00
_cell.angle_beta   90.00
_cell.angle_gamma   90.00
#
_symmetry.space_group_name_H-M   'P 1'
#
loop_
_entity.id
_entity.type
_entity.pdbx_description
1 polymer ?
#
loop_
_entity_poly.entity_id
_entity_poly.type
_entity_poly.pdbx_seq_one_letter_code
_entity_poly.pdbx_strand_id
1 'polypeptide(L)'
;MDGDARVSKRKRNPQLDCVFLYEGGDVAEGMKSEITRVRIGPQVKDIPWGTFQGCRHLAEVHFDEGTNLLTIGDNAFSGCLALRQVTIPTSVTKLDTYAFSDCGNLASVQFSEGLEIIGERAFNRCTELRSVTVPSSVTEVGYGAFTDCTNLTEVILLGGERLLNQGFLDCGFLGGERVLNKKKLSEMIGNGNSLRDCPATNAFRGCPLTTLKISIPRALFERVERLPGECRLSIEQRVHDLRRLELTQDGNILACFPLIRGPSAWNIIEDTNEETAESLHQVIRLISFHELKESSIVIELAMWKSSLVEDRARADSRTSVPDPAKSLIMDYCGFTGFLEPAIEGA
;
A
#
# COMPACT_ATOMS: atom_id res chain seq x y z
N MET A 1 -56.05 33.16 -10.64
CA MET A 1 -55.21 33.63 -11.75
C MET A 1 -54.17 34.56 -11.16
N ASP A 2 -52.98 33.97 -11.05
CA ASP A 2 -51.64 34.54 -11.02
C ASP A 2 -51.28 35.55 -9.94
N GLY A 3 -50.77 34.98 -8.85
CA GLY A 3 -49.97 35.67 -7.83
C GLY A 3 -48.53 35.85 -8.31
N ASP A 4 -48.09 37.11 -8.22
CA ASP A 4 -46.76 37.64 -8.44
C ASP A 4 -45.76 37.05 -7.42
N ALA A 5 -44.87 36.16 -7.86
CA ALA A 5 -43.73 35.69 -7.10
C ALA A 5 -42.44 36.25 -7.73
N ARG A 6 -42.00 37.39 -7.15
CA ARG A 6 -40.75 38.06 -7.46
C ARG A 6 -39.56 37.10 -7.43
N VAL A 7 -39.02 36.84 -8.60
CA VAL A 7 -37.66 36.33 -8.80
C VAL A 7 -36.68 37.35 -8.21
N SER A 8 -36.14 37.05 -7.03
CA SER A 8 -35.04 37.81 -6.43
C SER A 8 -33.76 37.60 -7.25
N LYS A 9 -33.57 38.42 -8.29
CA LYS A 9 -32.27 38.65 -8.92
C LYS A 9 -31.33 39.28 -7.88
N ARG A 10 -30.57 38.46 -7.15
CA ARG A 10 -29.44 38.97 -6.35
C ARG A 10 -28.30 39.33 -7.31
N LYS A 11 -27.91 40.61 -7.26
CA LYS A 11 -26.80 41.23 -7.99
C LYS A 11 -25.53 40.37 -7.87
N ARG A 12 -24.95 40.00 -9.02
CA ARG A 12 -23.60 39.43 -9.14
C ARG A 12 -22.58 40.47 -8.64
N ASN A 13 -21.80 40.10 -7.63
CA ASN A 13 -20.60 40.82 -7.23
C ASN A 13 -19.41 40.07 -7.86
N PRO A 14 -18.70 40.65 -8.85
CA PRO A 14 -17.71 39.93 -9.64
C PRO A 14 -16.33 40.00 -8.98
N GLN A 15 -16.15 39.40 -7.79
CA GLN A 15 -14.82 39.26 -7.17
C GLN A 15 -14.76 38.39 -5.90
N LEU A 16 -15.67 37.42 -5.71
CA LEU A 16 -15.46 36.39 -4.68
C LEU A 16 -15.17 35.06 -5.35
N ASP A 17 -14.14 34.42 -4.83
CA ASP A 17 -13.87 33.00 -4.91
C ASP A 17 -15.12 32.19 -4.52
N CYS A 18 -16.05 31.97 -5.46
CA CYS A 18 -17.30 31.27 -5.20
C CYS A 18 -17.02 29.78 -4.97
N VAL A 19 -16.90 29.38 -3.71
CA VAL A 19 -16.90 27.98 -3.29
C VAL A 19 -18.34 27.50 -3.19
N PHE A 20 -18.68 26.45 -3.94
CA PHE A 20 -19.99 25.80 -3.87
C PHE A 20 -20.03 24.88 -2.65
N LEU A 21 -20.91 25.16 -1.68
CA LEU A 21 -21.13 24.28 -0.54
C LEU A 21 -22.13 23.19 -0.94
N TYR A 22 -21.69 21.93 -0.89
CA TYR A 22 -22.55 20.77 -1.13
C TYR A 22 -23.01 20.17 0.19
N GLU A 23 -24.32 20.18 0.42
CA GLU A 23 -24.97 19.70 1.65
C GLU A 23 -25.78 18.41 1.45
N GLY A 24 -25.71 17.82 0.24
CA GLY A 24 -26.45 16.63 -0.17
C GLY A 24 -27.44 16.88 -1.32
N GLY A 25 -27.91 15.80 -1.94
CA GLY A 25 -28.86 15.85 -3.06
C GLY A 25 -28.21 16.05 -4.43
N ASP A 26 -29.01 16.48 -5.39
CA ASP A 26 -28.58 16.63 -6.79
C ASP A 26 -28.11 18.06 -7.10
N VAL A 27 -27.06 18.17 -7.92
CA VAL A 27 -26.60 19.44 -8.48
C VAL A 27 -27.24 19.63 -9.85
N ALA A 28 -27.96 20.76 -10.02
CA ALA A 28 -28.63 21.07 -11.28
C ALA A 28 -27.63 21.17 -12.45
N GLU A 29 -27.99 20.60 -13.61
CA GLU A 29 -27.09 20.51 -14.77
C GLU A 29 -26.58 21.88 -15.24
N GLY A 30 -27.42 22.92 -15.17
CA GLY A 30 -27.03 24.29 -15.52
C GLY A 30 -26.01 24.92 -14.56
N MET A 31 -25.88 24.41 -13.33
CA MET A 31 -24.89 24.89 -12.36
C MET A 31 -23.53 24.22 -12.53
N LYS A 32 -23.47 22.99 -13.07
CA LYS A 32 -22.22 22.21 -13.18
C LYS A 32 -21.12 22.89 -13.99
N SER A 33 -21.50 23.72 -14.97
CA SER A 33 -20.55 24.51 -15.76
C SER A 33 -20.03 25.77 -15.04
N GLU A 34 -20.67 26.20 -13.96
CA GLU A 34 -20.26 27.37 -13.17
C GLU A 34 -19.41 27.00 -11.95
N ILE A 35 -19.47 25.74 -11.49
CA ILE A 35 -18.74 25.28 -10.30
C ILE A 35 -17.25 25.17 -10.62
N THR A 36 -16.45 25.93 -9.87
CA THR A 36 -14.98 25.91 -9.96
C THR A 36 -14.32 25.29 -8.74
N ARG A 37 -14.96 25.37 -7.57
CA ARG A 37 -14.51 24.76 -6.32
C ARG A 37 -15.72 24.25 -5.55
N VAL A 38 -15.60 23.08 -4.95
CA VAL A 38 -16.64 22.51 -4.09
C VAL A 38 -16.10 22.27 -2.69
N ARG A 39 -16.92 22.57 -1.69
CA ARG A 39 -16.74 22.15 -0.30
C ARG A 39 -17.85 21.18 0.07
N ILE A 40 -17.50 19.96 0.46
CA ILE A 40 -18.43 18.93 0.88
C ILE A 40 -18.69 19.11 2.38
N GLY A 41 -19.94 19.38 2.74
CA GLY A 41 -20.34 19.63 4.12
C GLY A 41 -20.20 18.41 5.03
N PRO A 42 -20.04 18.60 6.35
CA PRO A 42 -19.78 17.52 7.31
C PRO A 42 -20.94 16.53 7.47
N GLN A 43 -22.16 16.94 7.14
CA GLN A 43 -23.37 16.12 7.22
C GLN A 43 -23.56 15.16 6.03
N VAL A 44 -22.80 15.32 4.96
CA VAL A 44 -22.91 14.52 3.74
C VAL A 44 -22.40 13.11 4.03
N LYS A 45 -23.25 12.09 3.84
CA LYS A 45 -22.91 10.67 4.07
C LYS A 45 -22.45 9.95 2.81
N ASP A 46 -22.95 10.39 1.66
CA ASP A 46 -22.63 9.84 0.35
C ASP A 46 -22.68 10.96 -0.69
N ILE A 47 -21.85 10.83 -1.73
CA ILE A 47 -21.98 11.62 -2.96
C ILE A 47 -22.62 10.69 -3.99
N PRO A 48 -23.90 10.89 -4.35
CA PRO A 48 -24.62 9.99 -5.26
C PRO A 48 -24.05 9.92 -6.68
N TRP A 49 -24.68 9.07 -7.49
CA TRP A 49 -24.34 8.91 -8.91
C TRP A 49 -24.30 10.27 -9.63
N GLY A 50 -23.18 10.53 -10.28
CA GLY A 50 -23.03 11.65 -11.22
C GLY A 50 -23.21 13.06 -10.64
N THR A 51 -23.14 13.25 -9.32
CA THR A 51 -23.41 14.55 -8.66
C THR A 51 -22.61 15.71 -9.27
N PHE A 52 -21.31 15.52 -9.51
CA PHE A 52 -20.42 16.49 -10.15
C PHE A 52 -19.94 16.03 -11.54
N GLN A 53 -20.60 15.03 -12.14
CA GLN A 53 -20.23 14.54 -13.46
C GLN A 53 -20.24 15.67 -14.49
N GLY A 54 -19.15 15.82 -15.22
CA GLY A 54 -19.00 16.82 -16.28
C GLY A 54 -18.77 18.25 -15.77
N CYS A 55 -18.48 18.47 -14.48
CA CYS A 55 -18.07 19.78 -13.97
C CYS A 55 -16.67 20.15 -14.48
N ARG A 56 -16.59 20.55 -15.76
CA ARG A 56 -15.33 20.76 -16.49
C ARG A 56 -14.42 21.85 -15.90
N HIS A 57 -14.99 22.78 -15.14
CA HIS A 57 -14.26 23.87 -14.50
C HIS A 57 -13.94 23.61 -13.02
N LEU A 58 -14.41 22.49 -12.45
CA LEU A 58 -14.14 22.12 -11.07
C LEU A 58 -12.64 21.81 -10.91
N ALA A 59 -11.93 22.70 -10.23
CA ALA A 59 -10.49 22.62 -10.03
C ALA A 59 -10.09 22.08 -8.65
N GLU A 60 -10.96 22.26 -7.63
CA GLU A 60 -10.68 21.84 -6.26
C GLU A 60 -11.92 21.24 -5.59
N VAL A 61 -11.69 20.16 -4.84
CA VAL A 61 -12.67 19.49 -3.97
C VAL A 61 -12.10 19.49 -2.56
N HIS A 62 -12.82 20.11 -1.63
CA HIS A 62 -12.47 20.13 -0.20
C HIS A 62 -13.52 19.38 0.60
N PHE A 63 -13.09 18.52 1.51
CA PHE A 63 -13.97 17.81 2.45
C PHE A 63 -13.82 18.43 3.83
N ASP A 64 -14.92 18.87 4.45
CA ASP A 64 -14.87 19.48 5.78
C ASP A 64 -14.38 18.48 6.85
N GLU A 65 -13.63 18.98 7.84
CA GLU A 65 -13.15 18.18 8.97
C GLU A 65 -14.33 17.52 9.71
N GLY A 66 -14.17 16.25 10.09
CA GLY A 66 -15.24 15.49 10.75
C GLY A 66 -16.39 15.08 9.82
N THR A 67 -16.18 15.13 8.50
CA THR A 67 -17.11 14.53 7.54
C THR A 67 -17.34 13.05 7.84
N ASN A 68 -18.60 12.61 7.69
CA ASN A 68 -19.00 11.20 7.78
C ASN A 68 -19.29 10.61 6.40
N LEU A 69 -18.65 11.16 5.36
CA LEU A 69 -18.79 10.69 3.99
C LEU A 69 -18.20 9.29 3.86
N LEU A 70 -19.03 8.30 3.56
CA LEU A 70 -18.65 6.89 3.44
C LEU A 70 -18.31 6.51 2.00
N THR A 71 -19.07 7.03 1.04
CA THR A 71 -19.01 6.58 -0.35
C THR A 71 -18.98 7.76 -1.33
N ILE A 72 -18.07 7.68 -2.29
CA ILE A 72 -18.10 8.51 -3.50
C ILE A 72 -18.67 7.64 -4.62
N GLY A 73 -19.90 7.97 -5.04
CA GLY A 73 -20.71 7.15 -5.92
C GLY A 73 -20.24 7.12 -7.37
N ASP A 74 -20.92 6.27 -8.15
CA ASP A 74 -20.62 6.04 -9.55
C ASP A 74 -20.58 7.36 -10.34
N ASN A 75 -19.53 7.56 -11.14
CA ASN A 75 -19.34 8.77 -11.95
C ASN A 75 -19.37 10.11 -11.18
N ALA A 76 -19.30 10.12 -9.84
CA ALA A 76 -19.53 11.31 -9.02
C ALA A 76 -18.73 12.54 -9.47
N PHE A 77 -17.47 12.37 -9.86
CA PHE A 77 -16.58 13.42 -10.39
C PHE A 77 -16.09 13.10 -11.81
N SER A 78 -16.75 12.19 -12.53
CA SER A 78 -16.35 11.81 -13.89
C SER A 78 -16.35 13.01 -14.84
N GLY A 79 -15.26 13.20 -15.59
CA GLY A 79 -15.10 14.30 -16.55
C GLY A 79 -14.84 15.68 -15.92
N CYS A 80 -14.38 15.75 -14.66
CA CYS A 80 -13.93 16.99 -14.05
C CYS A 80 -12.53 17.40 -14.58
N LEU A 81 -12.50 17.92 -15.80
CA LEU A 81 -11.27 18.17 -16.56
C LEU A 81 -10.31 19.18 -15.91
N ALA A 82 -10.78 20.08 -15.05
CA ALA A 82 -9.93 21.05 -14.36
C ALA A 82 -9.35 20.55 -13.03
N LEU A 83 -9.84 19.43 -12.50
CA LEU A 83 -9.46 18.91 -11.19
C LEU A 83 -8.01 18.45 -11.22
N ARG A 84 -7.18 19.00 -10.33
CA ARG A 84 -5.72 18.72 -10.31
C ARG A 84 -5.28 17.81 -9.20
N GLN A 85 -5.97 17.87 -8.07
CA GLN A 85 -5.66 17.10 -6.88
C GLN A 85 -6.93 16.75 -6.14
N VAL A 86 -6.93 15.60 -5.47
CA VAL A 86 -7.99 15.24 -4.53
C VAL A 86 -7.39 14.47 -3.35
N THR A 87 -7.82 14.85 -2.15
CA THR A 87 -7.51 14.12 -0.92
C THR A 87 -8.78 13.42 -0.48
N ILE A 88 -8.79 12.08 -0.54
CA ILE A 88 -9.90 11.26 -0.10
C ILE A 88 -9.85 11.19 1.44
N PRO A 89 -10.89 11.65 2.17
CA PRO A 89 -10.86 11.72 3.62
C PRO A 89 -10.93 10.33 4.27
N THR A 90 -10.48 10.21 5.52
CA THR A 90 -10.41 8.96 6.30
C THR A 90 -11.77 8.26 6.49
N SER A 91 -12.87 9.00 6.37
CA SER A 91 -14.22 8.44 6.50
C SER A 91 -14.68 7.64 5.29
N VAL A 92 -14.08 7.90 4.11
CA VAL A 92 -14.51 7.27 2.85
C VAL A 92 -13.95 5.85 2.80
N THR A 93 -14.84 4.88 2.76
CA THR A 93 -14.50 3.46 2.68
C THR A 93 -14.56 2.94 1.25
N LYS A 94 -15.30 3.61 0.35
CA LYS A 94 -15.53 3.14 -1.02
C LYS A 94 -15.53 4.26 -2.06
N LEU A 95 -14.80 4.02 -3.15
CA LEU A 95 -14.92 4.73 -4.42
C LEU A 95 -15.63 3.81 -5.42
N ASP A 96 -16.76 4.25 -5.97
CA ASP A 96 -17.54 3.45 -6.92
C ASP A 96 -17.02 3.59 -8.36
N THR A 97 -17.73 2.95 -9.30
CA THR A 97 -17.34 2.82 -10.70
C THR A 97 -17.17 4.18 -11.35
N TYR A 98 -16.04 4.41 -12.02
CA TYR A 98 -15.75 5.69 -12.71
C TYR A 98 -15.79 6.95 -11.82
N ALA A 99 -15.67 6.83 -10.49
CA ALA A 99 -15.82 7.96 -9.56
C ALA A 99 -15.05 9.23 -9.97
N PHE A 100 -13.82 9.08 -10.49
CA PHE A 100 -12.95 10.14 -11.02
C PHE A 100 -12.49 9.86 -12.46
N SER A 101 -13.28 9.13 -13.27
CA SER A 101 -12.93 8.84 -14.67
C SER A 101 -12.77 10.12 -15.48
N ASP A 102 -11.88 10.10 -16.47
CA ASP A 102 -11.61 11.19 -17.42
C ASP A 102 -11.25 12.53 -16.74
N CYS A 103 -10.75 12.51 -15.49
CA CYS A 103 -10.16 13.68 -14.84
C CYS A 103 -8.72 13.88 -15.38
N GLY A 104 -8.59 14.28 -16.65
CA GLY A 104 -7.32 14.27 -17.37
C GLY A 104 -6.18 15.07 -16.74
N ASN A 105 -6.50 16.16 -16.02
CA ASN A 105 -5.53 17.00 -15.31
C ASN A 105 -5.26 16.58 -13.86
N LEU A 106 -5.88 15.50 -13.38
CA LEU A 106 -5.68 15.00 -12.02
C LEU A 106 -4.27 14.44 -11.88
N ALA A 107 -3.38 15.23 -11.30
CA ALA A 107 -1.96 14.94 -11.19
C ALA A 107 -1.60 14.24 -9.88
N SER A 108 -2.43 14.41 -8.83
CA SER A 108 -2.20 13.84 -7.50
C SER A 108 -3.49 13.34 -6.86
N VAL A 109 -3.42 12.15 -6.29
CA VAL A 109 -4.50 11.59 -5.46
C VAL A 109 -3.87 11.13 -4.16
N GLN A 110 -4.44 11.58 -3.04
CA GLN A 110 -4.06 11.14 -1.71
C GLN A 110 -5.20 10.29 -1.15
N PHE A 111 -4.92 9.03 -0.85
CA PHE A 111 -5.84 8.15 -0.15
C PHE A 111 -5.50 8.15 1.33
N SER A 112 -6.51 8.33 2.17
CA SER A 112 -6.36 8.14 3.61
C SER A 112 -6.54 6.67 3.99
N GLU A 113 -5.96 6.26 5.12
CA GLU A 113 -6.28 4.97 5.74
C GLU A 113 -7.78 4.91 6.08
N GLY A 114 -8.38 3.73 5.90
CA GLY A 114 -9.83 3.51 6.01
C GLY A 114 -10.52 3.26 4.67
N LEU A 115 -9.88 3.61 3.55
CA LEU A 115 -10.37 3.24 2.22
C LEU A 115 -10.23 1.74 1.99
N GLU A 116 -11.33 1.05 1.68
CA GLU A 116 -11.36 -0.40 1.50
C GLU A 116 -11.43 -0.81 0.02
N ILE A 117 -12.16 -0.04 -0.81
CA ILE A 117 -12.47 -0.41 -2.19
C ILE A 117 -12.21 0.76 -3.14
N ILE A 118 -11.40 0.51 -4.16
CA ILE A 118 -11.27 1.37 -5.35
C ILE A 118 -12.03 0.70 -6.49
N GLY A 119 -13.15 1.26 -6.93
CA GLY A 119 -14.06 0.64 -7.90
C GLY A 119 -13.50 0.49 -9.32
N GLU A 120 -14.22 -0.24 -10.17
CA GLU A 120 -13.88 -0.41 -11.59
C GLU A 120 -13.70 0.95 -12.27
N ARG A 121 -12.57 1.12 -12.96
CA ARG A 121 -12.23 2.34 -13.71
C ARG A 121 -12.35 3.64 -12.91
N ALA A 122 -12.25 3.60 -11.58
CA ALA A 122 -12.43 4.76 -10.71
C ALA A 122 -11.56 5.97 -11.11
N PHE A 123 -10.33 5.75 -11.61
CA PHE A 123 -9.39 6.77 -12.10
C PHE A 123 -9.03 6.56 -13.58
N ASN A 124 -9.93 5.98 -14.38
CA ASN A 124 -9.66 5.77 -15.81
C ASN A 124 -9.32 7.09 -16.50
N ARG A 125 -8.28 7.10 -17.35
CA ARG A 125 -7.84 8.26 -18.15
C ARG A 125 -7.48 9.49 -17.33
N CYS A 126 -7.01 9.32 -16.10
CA CYS A 126 -6.31 10.37 -15.36
C CYS A 126 -4.87 10.50 -15.89
N THR A 127 -4.73 11.14 -17.05
CA THR A 127 -3.47 11.12 -17.84
C THR A 127 -2.31 11.85 -17.18
N GLU A 128 -2.57 12.84 -16.32
CA GLU A 128 -1.53 13.57 -15.57
C GLU A 128 -1.08 12.88 -14.27
N LEU A 129 -1.76 11.81 -13.84
CA LEU A 129 -1.44 11.11 -12.60
C LEU A 129 -0.11 10.37 -12.74
N ARG A 130 0.87 10.71 -11.89
CA ARG A 130 2.27 10.19 -12.01
C ARG A 130 2.60 9.07 -11.06
N SER A 131 2.09 9.16 -9.84
CA SER A 131 2.35 8.24 -8.75
C SER A 131 1.09 8.00 -7.94
N VAL A 132 0.89 6.77 -7.48
CA VAL A 132 -0.22 6.41 -6.60
C VAL A 132 0.29 5.57 -5.43
N THR A 133 -0.04 5.97 -4.21
CA THR A 133 0.19 5.17 -3.01
C THR A 133 -1.14 4.62 -2.51
N VAL A 134 -1.36 3.32 -2.65
CA VAL A 134 -2.58 2.62 -2.21
C VAL A 134 -2.41 2.22 -0.74
N PRO A 135 -3.30 2.66 0.17
CA PRO A 135 -3.15 2.41 1.60
C PRO A 135 -3.36 0.94 1.97
N SER A 136 -2.92 0.58 3.17
CA SER A 136 -2.93 -0.82 3.63
C SER A 136 -4.36 -1.37 3.81
N SER A 137 -5.31 -0.49 4.09
CA SER A 137 -6.73 -0.79 4.24
C SER A 137 -7.42 -1.24 2.94
N VAL A 138 -6.85 -0.96 1.76
CA VAL A 138 -7.49 -1.31 0.49
C VAL A 138 -7.46 -2.82 0.29
N THR A 139 -8.66 -3.41 0.31
CA THR A 139 -8.84 -4.84 0.14
C THR A 139 -9.05 -5.23 -1.31
N GLU A 140 -9.61 -4.33 -2.11
CA GLU A 140 -10.01 -4.53 -3.51
C GLU A 140 -9.64 -3.31 -4.39
N VAL A 141 -8.98 -3.59 -5.52
CA VAL A 141 -8.77 -2.63 -6.61
C VAL A 141 -9.49 -3.18 -7.85
N GLY A 142 -10.51 -2.47 -8.27
CA GLY A 142 -11.43 -2.88 -9.32
C GLY A 142 -10.78 -2.94 -10.69
N TYR A 143 -11.45 -3.64 -11.60
CA TYR A 143 -11.00 -3.81 -12.98
C TYR A 143 -10.66 -2.46 -13.61
N GLY A 144 -9.45 -2.34 -14.14
CA GLY A 144 -9.03 -1.15 -14.85
C GLY A 144 -9.10 0.15 -14.06
N ALA A 145 -9.06 0.11 -12.72
CA ALA A 145 -9.15 1.28 -11.84
C ALA A 145 -8.28 2.47 -12.31
N PHE A 146 -7.10 2.21 -12.86
CA PHE A 146 -6.15 3.20 -13.39
C PHE A 146 -5.87 2.98 -14.88
N THR A 147 -6.84 2.49 -15.65
CA THR A 147 -6.66 2.25 -17.09
C THR A 147 -6.36 3.56 -17.83
N ASP A 148 -5.42 3.53 -18.78
CA ASP A 148 -5.02 4.67 -19.61
C ASP A 148 -4.50 5.88 -18.80
N CYS A 149 -3.99 5.67 -17.59
CA CYS A 149 -3.18 6.67 -16.90
C CYS A 149 -1.77 6.70 -17.51
N THR A 150 -1.63 7.41 -18.63
CA THR A 150 -0.43 7.33 -19.50
C THR A 150 0.85 7.90 -18.91
N ASN A 151 0.77 8.71 -17.84
CA ASN A 151 1.95 9.20 -17.11
C ASN A 151 2.18 8.48 -15.77
N LEU A 152 1.38 7.46 -15.43
CA LEU A 152 1.50 6.74 -14.17
C LEU A 152 2.70 5.78 -14.23
N THR A 153 3.83 6.23 -13.69
CA THR A 153 5.10 5.51 -13.69
C THR A 153 5.39 4.79 -12.38
N GLU A 154 4.74 5.20 -11.29
CA GLU A 154 4.99 4.65 -9.96
C GLU A 154 3.69 4.25 -9.25
N VAL A 155 3.65 3.04 -8.71
CA VAL A 155 2.58 2.57 -7.82
C VAL A 155 3.21 1.93 -6.60
N ILE A 156 2.82 2.39 -5.43
CA ILE A 156 3.24 1.88 -4.12
C ILE A 156 2.01 1.28 -3.44
N LEU A 157 2.09 0.02 -3.02
CA LEU A 157 1.04 -0.65 -2.26
C LEU A 157 1.49 -0.81 -0.79
N LEU A 158 0.75 -0.25 0.16
CA LEU A 158 1.09 -0.31 1.59
C LEU A 158 0.61 -1.60 2.29
N GLY A 159 -0.05 -2.50 1.57
CA GLY A 159 -0.60 -3.77 2.06
C GLY A 159 0.41 -4.92 2.17
N GLY A 160 1.66 -4.63 2.56
CA GLY A 160 2.76 -5.60 2.65
C GLY A 160 2.46 -6.88 3.43
N GLU A 161 1.60 -6.80 4.44
CA GLU A 161 1.18 -7.96 5.24
C GLU A 161 0.51 -9.06 4.40
N ARG A 162 -0.11 -8.70 3.27
CA ARG A 162 -0.76 -9.65 2.36
C ARG A 162 0.23 -10.26 1.35
N LEU A 163 1.45 -9.72 1.26
CA LEU A 163 2.51 -10.13 0.33
C LEU A 163 3.25 -11.38 0.82
N LEU A 164 3.58 -11.42 2.11
CA LEU A 164 4.29 -12.54 2.74
C LEU A 164 3.28 -13.60 3.16
N ASN A 165 3.49 -14.87 2.76
CA ASN A 165 2.67 -15.96 3.28
C ASN A 165 3.22 -16.43 4.64
N GLN A 166 2.42 -17.18 5.40
CA GLN A 166 2.87 -17.74 6.69
C GLN A 166 4.14 -18.58 6.53
N GLY A 167 4.29 -19.32 5.42
CA GLY A 167 5.52 -20.04 5.09
C GLY A 167 6.75 -19.16 4.84
N PHE A 168 6.61 -17.89 4.46
CA PHE A 168 7.72 -16.95 4.32
C PHE A 168 8.24 -16.52 5.69
N LEU A 169 7.33 -16.38 6.65
CA LEU A 169 7.67 -16.05 8.04
C LEU A 169 8.19 -17.27 8.80
N ASP A 170 7.67 -18.47 8.48
CA ASP A 170 7.99 -19.72 9.16
C ASP A 170 9.21 -20.44 8.54
N CYS A 171 9.44 -20.34 7.23
CA CYS A 171 10.46 -21.12 6.53
C CYS A 171 11.73 -20.31 6.26
N GLY A 172 12.77 -20.60 7.05
CA GLY A 172 14.14 -20.42 6.60
C GLY A 172 14.50 -21.40 5.48
N PHE A 173 14.12 -21.08 4.23
CA PHE A 173 14.59 -21.73 2.99
C PHE A 173 14.89 -23.24 3.10
N LEU A 174 13.89 -24.07 3.37
CA LEU A 174 13.94 -25.52 3.15
C LEU A 174 12.79 -25.92 2.23
N GLY A 175 12.97 -25.69 0.94
CA GLY A 175 12.07 -26.18 -0.10
C GLY A 175 11.88 -25.15 -1.19
N GLY A 176 12.15 -25.52 -2.44
CA GLY A 176 11.96 -24.69 -3.63
C GLY A 176 10.50 -24.35 -3.96
N GLU A 177 9.67 -24.06 -2.97
CA GLU A 177 8.29 -23.61 -3.13
C GLU A 177 8.14 -22.11 -2.85
N ARG A 178 7.95 -21.36 -3.94
CA ARG A 178 7.25 -20.06 -4.07
C ARG A 178 6.90 -19.35 -2.75
N VAL A 179 7.88 -18.65 -2.18
CA VAL A 179 7.81 -18.05 -0.84
C VAL A 179 6.90 -16.81 -0.75
N LEU A 180 6.81 -15.99 -1.81
CA LEU A 180 5.85 -14.87 -1.86
C LEU A 180 4.46 -15.34 -2.32
N ASN A 181 3.39 -14.74 -1.78
CA ASN A 181 2.01 -15.07 -2.14
C ASN A 181 1.65 -14.58 -3.56
N LYS A 182 2.14 -15.30 -4.60
CA LYS A 182 1.91 -14.94 -6.01
C LYS A 182 0.43 -14.77 -6.33
N LYS A 183 -0.42 -15.62 -5.76
CA LYS A 183 -1.87 -15.54 -5.95
C LYS A 183 -2.38 -14.20 -5.43
N LYS A 184 -2.01 -13.80 -4.22
CA LYS A 184 -2.47 -12.54 -3.64
C LYS A 184 -1.90 -11.31 -4.33
N LEU A 185 -0.62 -11.35 -4.68
CA LEU A 185 0.02 -10.34 -5.52
C LEU A 185 -0.72 -10.19 -6.86
N SER A 186 -1.06 -11.32 -7.49
CA SER A 186 -1.81 -11.35 -8.74
C SER A 186 -3.28 -10.93 -8.60
N GLU A 187 -3.91 -11.15 -7.45
CA GLU A 187 -5.25 -10.65 -7.13
C GLU A 187 -5.24 -9.13 -6.90
N MET A 188 -4.18 -8.60 -6.28
CA MET A 188 -4.03 -7.17 -5.99
C MET A 188 -3.79 -6.32 -7.24
N ILE A 189 -3.15 -6.90 -8.28
CA ILE A 189 -2.79 -6.20 -9.52
C ILE A 189 -3.71 -6.59 -10.68
N GLY A 190 -4.30 -7.79 -10.59
CA GLY A 190 -5.14 -8.42 -11.59
C GLY A 190 -4.35 -9.22 -12.62
N ASN A 191 -4.32 -10.54 -12.46
CA ASN A 191 -3.72 -11.46 -13.42
C ASN A 191 -4.81 -12.25 -14.16
N GLY A 192 -4.72 -12.26 -15.48
CA GLY A 192 -5.72 -12.78 -16.42
C GLY A 192 -5.85 -14.30 -16.50
N ASN A 193 -5.90 -15.00 -15.36
CA ASN A 193 -6.40 -16.37 -15.38
C ASN A 193 -7.93 -16.31 -15.35
N SER A 194 -8.54 -16.41 -16.54
CA SER A 194 -9.97 -16.65 -16.72
C SER A 194 -10.38 -17.96 -16.04
N LEU A 195 -10.72 -17.90 -14.75
CA LEU A 195 -11.79 -18.73 -14.22
C LEU A 195 -13.10 -18.12 -14.72
N ARG A 196 -13.94 -18.97 -15.31
CA ARG A 196 -14.96 -18.68 -16.34
C ARG A 196 -16.03 -17.62 -16.04
N ASP A 197 -15.99 -16.92 -14.91
CA ASP A 197 -17.02 -15.94 -14.52
C ASP A 197 -16.49 -14.53 -14.16
N CYS A 198 -15.18 -14.25 -14.29
CA CYS A 198 -14.63 -12.90 -14.08
C CYS A 198 -13.71 -12.46 -15.23
N PRO A 199 -14.03 -11.40 -15.99
CA PRO A 199 -13.12 -10.87 -17.00
C PRO A 199 -11.88 -10.29 -16.34
N ALA A 200 -10.71 -10.58 -16.92
CA ALA A 200 -9.37 -10.25 -16.45
C ALA A 200 -9.23 -8.89 -15.73
N THR A 201 -8.82 -8.89 -14.46
CA THR A 201 -8.90 -7.78 -13.49
C THR A 201 -7.72 -6.77 -13.51
N ASN A 202 -7.01 -6.54 -14.62
CA ASN A 202 -5.83 -5.65 -14.61
C ASN A 202 -6.21 -4.19 -14.31
N ALA A 203 -5.78 -3.68 -13.16
CA ALA A 203 -6.07 -2.32 -12.72
C ALA A 203 -5.30 -1.24 -13.52
N PHE A 204 -4.13 -1.56 -14.07
CA PHE A 204 -3.16 -0.59 -14.61
C PHE A 204 -2.93 -0.71 -16.12
N ARG A 205 -3.93 -1.16 -16.87
CA ARG A 205 -3.83 -1.30 -18.32
C ARG A 205 -3.48 0.03 -18.98
N GLY A 206 -2.50 0.06 -19.88
CA GLY A 206 -2.10 1.30 -20.58
C GLY A 206 -1.18 2.24 -19.77
N CYS A 207 -0.78 1.87 -18.55
CA CYS A 207 0.19 2.65 -17.76
C CYS A 207 1.65 2.32 -18.13
N PRO A 208 2.58 3.29 -18.11
CA PRO A 208 4.02 3.08 -18.28
C PRO A 208 4.74 2.55 -17.02
N LEU A 209 4.12 1.61 -16.30
CA LEU A 209 4.73 0.99 -15.13
C LEU A 209 5.87 0.06 -15.53
N THR A 210 7.05 0.30 -14.97
CA THR A 210 8.23 -0.58 -15.11
C THR A 210 8.43 -1.44 -13.86
N THR A 211 8.04 -0.91 -12.71
CA THR A 211 8.16 -1.56 -11.40
C THR A 211 6.91 -1.30 -10.58
N LEU A 212 6.50 -2.31 -9.82
CA LEU A 212 5.50 -2.18 -8.78
C LEU A 212 6.21 -2.24 -7.43
N LYS A 213 5.96 -1.24 -6.58
CA LYS A 213 6.56 -1.17 -5.25
C LYS A 213 5.54 -1.61 -4.21
N ILE A 214 5.96 -2.44 -3.27
CA ILE A 214 5.09 -2.90 -2.17
C ILE A 214 5.85 -2.71 -0.87
N SER A 215 5.23 -2.09 0.12
CA SER A 215 5.86 -1.94 1.43
C SER A 215 6.09 -3.30 2.08
N ILE A 216 7.18 -3.43 2.83
CA ILE A 216 7.37 -4.59 3.71
C ILE A 216 6.35 -4.52 4.86
N PRO A 217 5.90 -5.67 5.43
CA PRO A 217 5.05 -5.68 6.62
C PRO A 217 5.54 -4.79 7.75
N ARG A 218 4.61 -4.06 8.37
CA ARG A 218 4.87 -3.16 9.50
C ARG A 218 5.57 -3.86 10.67
N ALA A 219 5.23 -5.13 10.92
CA ALA A 219 5.87 -5.92 11.96
C ALA A 219 7.40 -6.02 11.80
N LEU A 220 7.92 -6.07 10.56
CA LEU A 220 9.37 -6.06 10.31
C LEU A 220 9.98 -4.69 10.55
N PHE A 221 9.28 -3.62 10.17
CA PHE A 221 9.70 -2.25 10.46
C PHE A 221 9.77 -1.99 11.97
N GLU A 222 8.75 -2.40 12.74
CA GLU A 222 8.72 -2.25 14.19
C GLU A 222 9.88 -3.00 14.89
N ARG A 223 10.35 -4.11 14.32
CA ARG A 223 11.53 -4.82 14.81
C ARG A 223 12.80 -4.00 14.60
N VAL A 224 12.97 -3.39 13.41
CA VAL A 224 14.08 -2.46 13.14
C VAL A 224 14.05 -1.27 14.10
N GLU A 225 12.87 -0.69 14.33
CA GLU A 225 12.70 0.44 15.26
C GLU A 225 12.97 0.10 16.73
N ARG A 226 12.97 -1.18 17.13
CA ARG A 226 13.36 -1.58 18.50
C ARG A 226 14.87 -1.66 18.68
N LEU A 227 15.63 -1.78 17.60
CA LEU A 227 17.09 -1.90 17.65
C LEU A 227 17.77 -0.58 17.99
N PRO A 228 18.99 -0.59 18.55
CA PRO A 228 19.81 0.61 18.72
C PRO A 228 20.11 1.30 17.38
N GLY A 229 20.30 2.62 17.39
CA GLY A 229 20.51 3.42 16.18
C GLY A 229 21.66 2.95 15.29
N GLU A 230 22.77 2.47 15.86
CA GLU A 230 23.89 1.93 15.10
C GLU A 230 23.52 0.65 14.32
N CYS A 231 22.69 -0.21 14.90
CA CYS A 231 22.21 -1.42 14.24
C CYS A 231 21.23 -1.08 13.12
N ARG A 232 20.37 -0.06 13.31
CA ARG A 232 19.46 0.42 12.25
C ARG A 232 20.22 0.93 11.03
N LEU A 233 21.24 1.78 11.25
CA LEU A 233 22.10 2.27 10.17
C LEU A 233 22.79 1.13 9.41
N SER A 234 23.25 0.10 10.12
CA SER A 234 23.84 -1.09 9.48
C SER A 234 22.83 -1.87 8.64
N ILE A 235 21.56 -1.93 9.05
CA ILE A 235 20.49 -2.59 8.28
C ILE A 235 20.14 -1.75 7.06
N GLU A 236 19.94 -0.44 7.22
CA GLU A 236 19.63 0.50 6.14
C GLU A 236 20.72 0.51 5.05
N GLN A 237 21.99 0.54 5.45
CA GLN A 237 23.12 0.43 4.52
C GLN A 237 23.07 -0.88 3.73
N ARG A 238 22.79 -2.00 4.41
CA ARG A 238 22.70 -3.28 3.72
C ARG A 238 21.50 -3.34 2.79
N VAL A 239 20.34 -2.81 3.17
CA VAL A 239 19.15 -2.75 2.31
C VAL A 239 19.45 -2.04 1.00
N HIS A 240 20.25 -0.98 1.03
CA HIS A 240 20.68 -0.25 -0.18
C HIS A 240 21.54 -1.11 -1.14
N ASP A 241 22.28 -2.10 -0.62
CA ASP A 241 23.09 -3.01 -1.42
C ASP A 241 22.29 -4.20 -1.98
N LEU A 242 21.07 -4.42 -1.48
CA LEU A 242 20.23 -5.55 -1.88
C LEU A 242 19.43 -5.24 -3.14
N ARG A 243 19.31 -6.25 -4.01
CA ARG A 243 18.51 -6.13 -5.22
C ARG A 243 17.03 -6.08 -4.87
N ARG A 244 16.24 -5.39 -5.71
CA ARG A 244 14.77 -5.34 -5.60
C ARG A 244 14.25 -4.74 -4.30
N LEU A 245 15.09 -4.11 -3.49
CA LEU A 245 14.68 -3.36 -2.32
C LEU A 245 15.02 -1.88 -2.52
N GLU A 246 14.14 -1.02 -2.05
CA GLU A 246 14.32 0.43 -2.05
C GLU A 246 13.98 0.97 -0.66
N LEU A 247 14.85 1.81 -0.11
CA LEU A 247 14.61 2.49 1.16
C LEU A 247 14.06 3.89 0.86
N THR A 248 12.88 4.21 1.39
CA THR A 248 12.30 5.55 1.27
C THR A 248 12.94 6.52 2.27
N GLN A 249 12.76 7.82 2.04
CA GLN A 249 13.25 8.87 2.94
C GLN A 249 12.65 8.76 4.36
N ASP A 250 11.45 8.19 4.47
CA ASP A 250 10.76 7.96 5.74
C ASP A 250 11.23 6.67 6.46
N GLY A 251 12.25 5.99 5.93
CA GLY A 251 12.80 4.74 6.50
C GLY A 251 12.00 3.48 6.14
N ASN A 252 10.96 3.59 5.30
CA ASN A 252 10.21 2.43 4.86
C ASN A 252 10.99 1.66 3.80
N ILE A 253 10.97 0.33 3.90
CA ILE A 253 11.56 -0.54 2.88
C ILE A 253 10.45 -0.99 1.93
N LEU A 254 10.69 -0.82 0.64
CA LEU A 254 9.82 -1.23 -0.45
C LEU A 254 10.45 -2.39 -1.22
N ALA A 255 9.66 -3.43 -1.47
CA ALA A 255 9.99 -4.49 -2.41
C ALA A 255 9.56 -4.06 -3.82
N CYS A 256 10.50 -4.08 -4.77
CA CYS A 256 10.34 -3.62 -6.14
C CYS A 256 10.21 -4.81 -7.11
N PHE A 257 9.01 -5.00 -7.65
CA PHE A 257 8.67 -6.06 -8.59
C PHE A 257 8.70 -5.55 -10.03
N PRO A 258 9.62 -6.01 -10.89
CA PRO A 258 9.64 -5.62 -12.30
C PRO A 258 8.41 -6.12 -13.04
N LEU A 259 7.91 -5.30 -13.96
CA LEU A 259 6.77 -5.61 -14.80
C LEU A 259 7.23 -5.74 -16.26
N ILE A 260 6.96 -6.88 -16.89
CA ILE A 260 7.05 -7.06 -18.34
C ILE A 260 5.71 -6.73 -18.96
N ARG A 261 5.71 -5.97 -20.05
CA ARG A 261 4.52 -5.83 -20.89
C ARG A 261 4.32 -7.07 -21.76
N GLY A 262 3.26 -7.82 -21.47
CA GLY A 262 2.82 -8.94 -22.29
C GLY A 262 2.24 -8.48 -23.65
N PRO A 263 2.09 -9.41 -24.61
CA PRO A 263 1.69 -9.13 -26.00
C PRO A 263 0.30 -8.48 -26.16
N SER A 264 -0.53 -8.48 -25.13
CA SER A 264 -1.86 -7.87 -25.12
C SER A 264 -1.99 -6.65 -24.18
N ALA A 265 -0.86 -5.96 -23.94
CA ALA A 265 -0.72 -4.76 -23.11
C ALA A 265 -1.05 -4.96 -21.61
N TRP A 266 -0.86 -6.18 -21.12
CA TRP A 266 -0.96 -6.52 -19.70
C TRP A 266 0.42 -6.44 -19.04
N ASN A 267 0.44 -6.01 -17.78
CA ASN A 267 1.66 -6.05 -16.97
C ASN A 267 1.76 -7.42 -16.32
N ILE A 268 2.82 -8.16 -16.63
CA ILE A 268 3.15 -9.45 -16.02
C ILE A 268 4.31 -9.19 -15.07
N ILE A 269 4.19 -9.61 -13.82
CA ILE A 269 5.30 -9.53 -12.87
C ILE A 269 6.35 -10.54 -13.28
N GLU A 270 7.55 -10.04 -13.61
CA GLU A 270 8.68 -10.88 -14.08
C GLU A 270 9.34 -11.65 -12.94
N ASP A 271 9.19 -11.18 -11.71
CA ASP A 271 9.93 -11.73 -10.58
C ASP A 271 9.71 -13.25 -10.45
N THR A 272 10.82 -13.98 -10.55
CA THR A 272 10.92 -15.42 -10.36
C THR A 272 10.64 -15.84 -8.91
N ASN A 273 10.26 -14.91 -8.02
CA ASN A 273 10.00 -15.11 -6.59
C ASN A 273 11.25 -15.47 -5.79
N GLU A 274 12.43 -15.48 -6.40
CA GLU A 274 13.68 -15.89 -5.75
C GLU A 274 14.51 -14.68 -5.32
N GLU A 275 14.79 -13.70 -6.20
CA GLU A 275 15.67 -12.56 -5.87
C GLU A 275 15.10 -11.65 -4.77
N THR A 276 13.82 -11.26 -4.90
CA THR A 276 13.18 -10.38 -3.90
C THR A 276 12.99 -11.11 -2.58
N ALA A 277 12.62 -12.39 -2.62
CA ALA A 277 12.47 -13.21 -1.43
C ALA A 277 13.82 -13.41 -0.71
N GLU A 278 14.89 -13.68 -1.45
CA GLU A 278 16.24 -13.81 -0.92
C GLU A 278 16.69 -12.49 -0.26
N SER A 279 16.48 -11.36 -0.92
CA SER A 279 16.85 -10.04 -0.39
C SER A 279 16.07 -9.72 0.90
N LEU A 280 14.75 -9.95 0.91
CA LEU A 280 13.92 -9.80 2.11
C LEU A 280 14.39 -10.71 3.25
N HIS A 281 14.77 -11.96 2.93
CA HIS A 281 15.29 -12.90 3.92
C HIS A 281 16.62 -12.45 4.53
N GLN A 282 17.51 -11.89 3.71
CA GLN A 282 18.77 -11.34 4.19
C GLN A 282 18.52 -10.19 5.20
N VAL A 283 17.54 -9.32 4.93
CA VAL A 283 17.12 -8.27 5.86
C VAL A 283 16.59 -8.88 7.16
N ILE A 284 15.71 -9.88 7.09
CA ILE A 284 15.15 -10.55 8.28
C ILE A 284 16.26 -11.20 9.12
N ARG A 285 17.22 -11.88 8.48
CA ARG A 285 18.38 -12.49 9.16
C ARG A 285 19.22 -11.45 9.90
N LEU A 286 19.45 -10.28 9.27
CA LEU A 286 20.20 -9.19 9.89
C LEU A 286 19.46 -8.63 11.10
N ILE A 287 18.16 -8.39 10.98
CA ILE A 287 17.31 -7.94 12.10
C ILE A 287 17.39 -8.95 13.24
N SER A 288 17.12 -10.23 12.98
CA SER A 288 17.18 -11.28 14.00
C SER A 288 18.57 -11.40 14.63
N PHE A 289 19.65 -11.23 13.86
CA PHE A 289 21.01 -11.23 14.40
C PHE A 289 21.25 -10.08 15.37
N HIS A 290 20.81 -8.87 15.02
CA HIS A 290 20.94 -7.69 15.89
C HIS A 290 20.06 -7.82 17.14
N GLU A 291 18.83 -8.33 17.02
CA GLU A 291 17.97 -8.60 18.17
C GLU A 291 18.58 -9.64 19.12
N LEU A 292 19.19 -10.71 18.58
CA LEU A 292 19.92 -11.70 19.37
C LEU A 292 21.11 -11.08 20.11
N LYS A 293 21.90 -10.25 19.43
CA LYS A 293 23.08 -9.58 20.00
C LYS A 293 22.70 -8.68 21.18
N GLU A 294 21.58 -7.99 21.08
CA GLU A 294 21.04 -7.13 22.13
C GLU A 294 20.32 -7.92 23.24
N SER A 295 19.87 -9.15 22.95
CA SER A 295 19.30 -10.02 23.97
C SER A 295 20.39 -10.51 24.93
N SER A 296 20.05 -10.57 26.23
CA SER A 296 20.91 -11.10 27.30
C SER A 296 21.43 -12.52 27.03
N ILE A 297 20.84 -13.24 26.07
CA ILE A 297 21.24 -14.58 25.61
C ILE A 297 22.65 -14.59 25.02
N VAL A 298 23.08 -13.55 24.28
CA VAL A 298 24.46 -13.49 23.76
C VAL A 298 25.46 -13.18 24.88
N ILE A 299 25.05 -12.41 25.88
CA ILE A 299 25.84 -12.19 27.11
C ILE A 299 25.95 -13.49 27.91
N GLU A 300 24.86 -14.24 28.07
CA GLU A 300 24.83 -15.57 28.70
C GLU A 300 25.68 -16.60 27.92
N LEU A 301 25.58 -16.63 26.58
CA LEU A 301 26.40 -17.48 25.71
C LEU A 301 27.88 -17.09 25.73
N ALA A 302 28.19 -15.79 25.82
CA ALA A 302 29.55 -15.28 25.93
C ALA A 302 30.14 -15.58 27.32
N MET A 303 29.35 -15.45 28.40
CA MET A 303 29.72 -15.88 29.76
C MET A 303 29.95 -17.40 29.80
N TRP A 304 29.11 -18.18 29.12
CA TRP A 304 29.29 -19.62 28.95
C TRP A 304 30.58 -19.95 28.18
N LYS A 305 30.87 -19.26 27.08
CA LYS A 305 32.10 -19.44 26.30
C LYS A 305 33.36 -19.00 27.07
N SER A 306 33.28 -17.95 27.87
CA SER A 306 34.37 -17.48 28.74
C SER A 306 34.70 -18.49 29.84
N SER A 307 33.72 -19.29 30.29
CA SER A 307 33.97 -20.39 31.24
C SER A 307 34.82 -21.54 30.68
N LEU A 308 34.96 -21.63 29.34
CA LEU A 308 35.71 -22.68 28.66
C LEU A 308 37.19 -22.33 28.43
N VAL A 309 37.57 -21.05 28.53
CA VAL A 309 38.91 -20.57 28.14
C VAL A 309 39.87 -20.42 29.33
N GLU A 310 39.36 -20.33 30.57
CA GLU A 310 40.21 -20.23 31.76
C GLU A 310 40.42 -21.59 32.42
N ASP A 311 41.62 -22.12 32.19
CA ASP A 311 42.12 -23.37 32.73
C ASP A 311 42.45 -23.23 34.24
N ARG A 312 41.42 -23.25 35.10
CA ARG A 312 41.31 -24.16 36.28
C ARG A 312 40.18 -23.82 37.27
N ALA A 313 39.49 -24.91 37.62
CA ALA A 313 38.73 -25.23 38.84
C ALA A 313 37.51 -24.35 39.20
N ARG A 314 36.41 -24.56 38.47
CA ARG A 314 35.06 -24.48 39.04
C ARG A 314 34.36 -25.84 38.85
N ALA A 315 34.45 -26.68 39.87
CA ALA A 315 33.46 -27.75 40.01
C ALA A 315 32.09 -27.06 40.11
N ASP A 316 31.14 -27.48 39.27
CA ASP A 316 29.76 -26.96 39.12
C ASP A 316 29.50 -25.73 38.23
N SER A 317 30.03 -25.70 37.01
CA SER A 317 29.44 -24.86 35.96
C SER A 317 29.35 -25.55 34.59
N ARG A 318 28.87 -26.80 34.58
CA ARG A 318 28.33 -27.44 33.38
C ARG A 318 26.81 -27.51 33.48
N THR A 319 26.16 -26.44 33.08
CA THR A 319 24.75 -26.51 32.67
C THR A 319 24.72 -26.36 31.16
N SER A 320 24.19 -27.35 30.45
CA SER A 320 23.77 -27.13 29.07
C SER A 320 22.65 -26.09 29.10
N VAL A 321 22.60 -25.20 28.10
CA VAL A 321 21.36 -24.46 27.86
C VAL A 321 20.29 -25.53 27.59
N PRO A 322 19.23 -25.64 28.44
CA PRO A 322 18.25 -26.69 28.29
C PRO A 322 17.63 -26.61 26.89
N ASP A 323 17.38 -27.74 26.26
CA ASP A 323 16.77 -27.78 24.93
C ASP A 323 15.46 -26.97 24.83
N PRO A 324 14.59 -26.92 25.86
CA PRO A 324 13.43 -26.01 25.87
C PRO A 324 13.81 -24.53 25.78
N ALA A 325 14.90 -24.10 26.41
CA ALA A 325 15.37 -22.72 26.35
C ALA A 325 15.99 -22.40 24.99
N LYS A 326 16.72 -23.34 24.37
CA LYS A 326 17.17 -23.21 22.98
C LYS A 326 16.00 -23.11 22.01
N SER A 327 15.00 -23.97 22.14
CA SER A 327 13.79 -23.92 21.33
C SER A 327 13.04 -22.60 21.52
N LEU A 328 12.91 -22.10 22.75
CA LEU A 328 12.26 -20.80 23.03
C LEU A 328 13.05 -19.61 22.48
N ILE A 329 14.38 -19.65 22.50
CA ILE A 329 15.23 -18.61 21.88
C ILE A 329 15.10 -18.67 20.36
N MET A 330 15.05 -19.88 19.80
CA MET A 330 14.80 -20.09 18.38
C MET A 330 13.40 -19.62 17.99
N ASP A 331 12.35 -19.97 18.73
CA ASP A 331 10.97 -19.46 18.55
C ASP A 331 10.93 -17.93 18.63
N TYR A 332 11.50 -17.34 19.68
CA TYR A 332 11.51 -15.90 19.92
C TYR A 332 12.18 -15.10 18.78
N CYS A 333 13.19 -15.69 18.14
CA CYS A 333 13.95 -15.05 17.06
C CYS A 333 13.48 -15.47 15.65
N GLY A 334 12.47 -16.34 15.55
CA GLY A 334 11.95 -16.88 14.28
C GLY A 334 12.83 -17.94 13.61
N PHE A 335 13.62 -18.69 14.37
CA PHE A 335 14.54 -19.75 13.93
C PHE A 335 14.00 -21.19 14.11
N THR A 336 12.74 -21.41 14.48
CA THR A 336 12.17 -22.76 14.54
C THR A 336 12.15 -23.41 13.15
N GLY A 337 13.17 -24.23 12.88
CA GLY A 337 13.40 -24.87 11.58
C GLY A 337 14.74 -24.51 10.91
N PHE A 338 15.54 -23.59 11.48
CA PHE A 338 16.78 -23.11 10.86
C PHE A 338 18.02 -23.96 11.12
N LEU A 339 17.99 -24.76 12.19
CA LEU A 339 19.05 -25.67 12.60
C LEU A 339 18.40 -26.96 13.08
N GLU A 340 17.88 -27.77 12.15
CA GLU A 340 17.87 -29.20 12.45
C GLU A 340 19.33 -29.62 12.72
N PRO A 341 19.59 -30.33 13.82
CA PRO A 341 20.89 -30.96 13.98
C PRO A 341 21.12 -31.82 12.74
N ALA A 342 22.24 -31.63 12.04
CA ALA A 342 22.70 -32.64 11.12
C ALA A 342 22.79 -33.94 11.93
N ILE A 343 21.85 -34.85 11.72
CA ILE A 343 21.96 -36.21 12.23
C ILE A 343 23.10 -36.83 11.42
N GLU A 344 24.33 -36.59 11.84
CA GLU A 344 25.46 -37.40 11.44
C GLU A 344 25.27 -38.78 12.08
N GLY A 345 24.80 -39.72 11.27
CA GLY A 345 25.04 -41.15 11.45
C GLY A 345 24.03 -41.90 12.31
N ALA A 346 23.21 -42.70 11.64
CA ALA A 346 22.91 -44.08 12.02
C ALA A 346 22.79 -44.94 10.76
#